data_AF-A0A812Y7V6-F1
#
_entry.id   AF-A0A812Y7V6-F1
#
_cell.length_a   1.000
_cell.length_b   1.000
_cell.length_c   1.000
_cell.angle_alpha   90.00
_cell.angle_beta   90.00
_cell.angle_gamma   90.00
#
_symmetry.space_group_name_H-M   'P 1'
#
loop_
_entity.id
_entity.type
_entity.pdbx_description
1 polymer ?
#
loop_
_entity_poly.entity_id
_entity_poly.type
_entity_poly.pdbx_seq_one_letter_code
_entity_poly.pdbx_strand_id
1 'polypeptide(L)'
;MIIHTSDFLVAFRALMDSGETATARMEGDVGMARLDAVLKATKRMDLSMNAAAKAAAEMSPELSEEYNAVMFFDCQAFCRAALFNSDLQDIFDLRVHHFTETLTELCAAVGRCTKNYGSQTEESWKYCIKEDASLEEVLSVAAKTIDTIDGKETLRLSDELTEALDAAKTFIDKSFFQHAGLMELIGRAKVVQDTARALRCEGLLSFALQVTSNKQRKLAIVRSQLGDVSGKAVKESLILPQLLEAARAEVK
;
A
#
# COMPACT_ATOMS: atom_id res chain seq x y z
N MET A 1 -18.65 24.68 -5.35
CA MET A 1 -18.85 24.57 -3.89
C MET A 1 -20.25 24.05 -3.55
N ILE A 2 -21.34 24.77 -3.87
CA ILE A 2 -22.74 24.36 -3.59
C ILE A 2 -23.07 22.93 -4.07
N ILE A 3 -22.68 22.57 -5.30
CA ILE A 3 -22.90 21.22 -5.85
C ILE A 3 -22.19 20.13 -5.02
N HIS A 4 -20.96 20.40 -4.56
CA HIS A 4 -20.19 19.44 -3.75
C HIS A 4 -20.76 19.29 -2.33
N THR A 5 -21.31 20.37 -1.78
CA THR A 5 -22.03 20.36 -0.51
C THR A 5 -23.30 19.51 -0.58
N SER A 6 -24.05 19.59 -1.69
CA SER A 6 -25.21 18.74 -1.94
C SER A 6 -24.83 17.26 -2.08
N ASP A 7 -23.79 16.95 -2.86
CA ASP A 7 -23.26 15.58 -3.00
C ASP A 7 -22.86 14.99 -1.64
N PHE A 8 -22.17 15.78 -0.81
CA PHE A 8 -21.79 15.39 0.54
C PHE A 8 -23.00 15.09 1.40
N LEU A 9 -24.00 15.99 1.45
CA LEU A 9 -25.16 15.80 2.32
C LEU A 9 -25.96 14.56 1.97
N VAL A 10 -26.11 14.26 0.68
CA VAL A 10 -26.78 13.04 0.21
C VAL A 10 -25.99 11.80 0.63
N ALA A 11 -24.67 11.78 0.38
CA ALA A 11 -23.82 10.65 0.73
C ALA A 11 -23.73 10.44 2.25
N PHE A 12 -23.58 11.53 3.01
CA PHE A 12 -23.48 11.52 4.45
C PHE A 12 -24.76 11.03 5.09
N ARG A 13 -25.94 11.53 4.65
CA ARG A 13 -27.22 11.03 5.14
C ARG A 13 -27.40 9.55 4.88
N ALA A 14 -27.06 9.07 3.68
CA ALA A 14 -27.12 7.65 3.36
C ALA A 14 -26.21 6.80 4.26
N LEU A 15 -25.02 7.30 4.61
CA LEU A 15 -24.12 6.64 5.57
C LEU A 15 -24.72 6.65 6.98
N MET A 16 -25.28 7.77 7.44
CA MET A 16 -25.88 7.89 8.77
C MET A 16 -27.13 7.02 8.94
N ASP A 17 -27.92 6.85 7.86
CA ASP A 17 -29.08 5.97 7.83
C ASP A 17 -28.69 4.47 7.87
N SER A 18 -27.40 4.13 7.75
CA SER A 18 -26.91 2.75 7.76
C SER A 18 -26.81 2.14 9.17
N GLY A 19 -26.89 2.95 10.22
CA GLY A 19 -26.81 2.47 11.60
C GLY A 19 -26.70 3.60 12.63
N GLU A 20 -26.95 3.26 13.88
CA GLU A 20 -26.97 4.24 14.98
C GLU A 20 -25.57 4.55 15.55
N THR A 21 -24.62 3.62 15.39
CA THR A 21 -23.23 3.75 15.87
C THR A 21 -22.24 3.73 14.71
N ALA A 22 -21.03 4.24 14.92
CA ALA A 22 -19.96 4.20 13.92
C ALA A 22 -19.66 2.77 13.43
N THR A 23 -19.62 1.79 14.35
CA THR A 23 -19.48 0.36 14.02
C THR A 23 -20.64 -0.15 13.16
N ALA A 24 -21.89 0.10 13.57
CA ALA A 24 -23.06 -0.35 12.81
C ALA A 24 -23.11 0.28 11.41
N ARG A 25 -22.71 1.54 11.26
CA ARG A 25 -22.62 2.22 9.96
C ARG A 25 -21.55 1.61 9.06
N MET A 26 -20.40 1.22 9.61
CA MET A 26 -19.36 0.50 8.87
C MET A 26 -19.82 -0.89 8.41
N GLU A 27 -20.45 -1.65 9.31
CA GLU A 27 -20.94 -3.00 9.00
C GLU A 27 -22.10 -2.99 8.00
N GLY A 28 -22.97 -1.97 8.09
CA GLY A 28 -24.11 -1.76 7.18
C GLY A 28 -23.73 -1.18 5.81
N ASP A 29 -22.49 -0.73 5.62
CA ASP A 29 -21.99 -0.19 4.36
C ASP A 29 -21.34 -1.29 3.50
N VAL A 30 -22.19 -2.10 2.86
CA VAL A 30 -21.77 -3.22 2.01
C VAL A 30 -20.82 -2.74 0.91
N GLY A 31 -19.60 -3.29 0.88
CA GLY A 31 -18.58 -2.90 -0.09
C GLY A 31 -18.03 -1.49 0.10
N MET A 32 -18.31 -0.84 1.23
CA MET A 32 -17.83 0.49 1.61
C MET A 32 -18.26 1.64 0.68
N ALA A 33 -19.30 1.43 -0.12
CA ALA A 33 -19.68 2.36 -1.17
C ALA A 33 -20.11 3.72 -0.63
N ARG A 34 -20.78 3.75 0.53
CA ARG A 34 -21.31 4.98 1.14
C ARG A 34 -20.19 5.80 1.76
N LEU A 35 -19.31 5.17 2.55
CA LEU A 35 -18.13 5.83 3.12
C LEU A 35 -17.22 6.35 2.01
N ASP A 36 -16.99 5.57 0.94
CA ASP A 36 -16.21 6.01 -0.22
C ASP A 36 -16.80 7.27 -0.87
N ALA A 37 -18.13 7.34 -1.00
CA ALA A 37 -18.82 8.50 -1.55
C ALA A 37 -18.67 9.73 -0.65
N VAL A 38 -18.78 9.54 0.67
CA VAL A 38 -18.57 10.61 1.66
C VAL A 38 -17.13 11.12 1.61
N LEU A 39 -16.13 10.24 1.65
CA LEU A 39 -14.71 10.62 1.59
C LEU A 39 -14.34 11.37 0.29
N LYS A 40 -14.87 10.90 -0.85
CA LYS A 40 -14.69 11.62 -2.13
C LYS A 40 -15.38 12.99 -2.11
N ALA A 41 -16.55 13.11 -1.50
CA ALA A 41 -17.25 14.38 -1.39
C ALA A 41 -16.50 15.34 -0.46
N THR A 42 -16.03 14.89 0.70
CA THR A 42 -15.24 15.71 1.64
C THR A 42 -13.93 16.17 1.02
N LYS A 43 -13.21 15.28 0.31
CA LYS A 43 -12.00 15.66 -0.42
C LYS A 43 -12.27 16.71 -1.51
N ARG A 44 -13.37 16.59 -2.27
CA ARG A 44 -13.76 17.60 -3.28
C ARG A 44 -14.14 18.94 -2.65
N MET A 45 -14.79 18.92 -1.49
CA MET A 45 -15.12 20.12 -0.72
C MET A 45 -13.85 20.83 -0.24
N ASP A 46 -12.90 20.10 0.35
CA ASP A 46 -11.62 20.67 0.79
C ASP A 46 -10.82 21.29 -0.37
N LEU A 47 -10.68 20.58 -1.49
CA LEU A 47 -10.01 21.12 -2.69
C LEU A 47 -10.68 22.40 -3.20
N SER A 48 -12.02 22.44 -3.19
CA SER A 48 -12.78 23.63 -3.61
C SER A 48 -12.57 24.79 -2.64
N MET A 49 -12.52 24.53 -1.33
CA MET A 49 -12.26 25.53 -0.30
C MET A 49 -10.84 26.10 -0.42
N ASN A 50 -9.84 25.25 -0.66
CA ASN A 50 -8.46 25.67 -0.88
C ASN A 50 -8.31 26.51 -2.15
N ALA A 51 -8.98 26.13 -3.24
CA ALA A 51 -9.01 26.92 -4.47
C ALA A 51 -9.69 28.28 -4.26
N ALA A 52 -10.81 28.31 -3.53
CA ALA A 52 -11.52 29.55 -3.20
C ALA A 52 -10.67 30.48 -2.31
N ALA A 53 -9.98 29.94 -1.30
CA ALA A 53 -9.08 30.71 -0.44
C ALA A 53 -7.92 31.31 -1.24
N LYS A 54 -7.34 30.56 -2.18
CA LYS A 54 -6.29 31.06 -3.08
C LYS A 54 -6.81 32.18 -3.99
N ALA A 55 -7.97 31.98 -4.61
CA ALA A 55 -8.56 33.00 -5.49
C ALA A 55 -8.87 34.29 -4.74
N ALA A 56 -9.35 34.21 -3.49
CA ALA A 56 -9.59 35.38 -2.66
C ALA A 56 -8.31 36.11 -2.25
N ALA A 57 -7.20 35.40 -2.03
CA ALA A 57 -5.91 36.01 -1.76
C ALA A 57 -5.34 36.80 -2.96
N GLU A 58 -5.82 36.50 -4.17
CA GLU A 58 -5.40 37.15 -5.43
C GLU A 58 -6.40 38.24 -5.90
N MET A 59 -7.51 38.46 -5.18
CA MET A 59 -8.54 39.45 -5.54
C MET A 59 -8.15 40.89 -5.19
N SER A 60 -8.64 41.85 -5.99
CA SER A 60 -8.54 43.27 -5.64
C SER A 60 -9.44 43.62 -4.45
N PRO A 61 -9.12 44.67 -3.68
CA PRO A 61 -9.89 45.08 -2.50
C PRO A 61 -11.39 45.31 -2.79
N GLU A 62 -11.70 45.89 -3.95
CA GLU A 62 -13.07 46.23 -4.34
C GLU A 62 -13.93 44.98 -4.62
N LEU A 63 -13.34 43.96 -5.25
CA LEU A 63 -14.02 42.68 -5.50
C LEU A 63 -14.11 41.82 -4.23
N SER A 64 -13.11 41.93 -3.34
CA SER A 64 -13.09 41.22 -2.07
C SER A 64 -14.28 41.60 -1.19
N GLU A 65 -14.59 42.89 -1.09
CA GLU A 65 -15.70 43.38 -0.25
C GLU A 65 -17.08 42.89 -0.76
N GLU A 66 -17.28 42.83 -2.07
CA GLU A 66 -18.54 42.41 -2.69
C GLU A 66 -18.76 40.88 -2.63
N TYR A 67 -17.68 40.08 -2.74
CA TYR A 67 -17.77 38.61 -2.79
C TYR A 67 -17.53 37.91 -1.44
N ASN A 68 -16.85 38.55 -0.47
CA ASN A 68 -16.55 37.93 0.83
C ASN A 68 -17.79 37.55 1.64
N ALA A 69 -18.87 38.33 1.54
CA ALA A 69 -20.09 38.07 2.29
C ALA A 69 -20.81 36.78 1.83
N VAL A 70 -20.81 36.49 0.52
CA VAL A 70 -21.55 35.35 -0.06
C VAL A 70 -20.69 34.07 -0.13
N MET A 71 -19.39 34.20 -0.41
CA MET A 71 -18.51 33.05 -0.63
C MET A 71 -17.80 32.56 0.64
N PHE A 72 -17.48 33.45 1.58
CA PHE A 72 -16.52 33.16 2.64
C PHE A 72 -17.16 32.73 3.98
N PHE A 73 -18.30 33.32 4.38
CA PHE A 73 -18.83 33.06 5.73
C PHE A 73 -19.79 31.87 5.81
N ASP A 74 -20.80 31.78 4.96
CA ASP A 74 -21.84 30.74 5.12
C ASP A 74 -21.40 29.37 4.58
N CYS A 75 -20.80 29.34 3.38
CA CYS A 75 -20.41 28.08 2.76
C CYS A 75 -19.17 27.46 3.42
N GLN A 76 -18.16 28.26 3.76
CA GLN A 76 -16.91 27.74 4.33
C GLN A 76 -17.09 27.22 5.76
N ALA A 77 -17.83 27.95 6.61
CA ALA A 77 -18.11 27.53 7.97
C ALA A 77 -18.95 26.25 8.00
N PHE A 78 -19.98 26.16 7.15
CA PHE A 78 -20.78 24.94 6.99
C PHE A 78 -19.94 23.76 6.50
N CYS A 79 -19.11 23.96 5.46
CA CYS A 79 -18.25 22.90 4.94
C CYS A 79 -17.25 22.43 5.99
N ARG A 80 -16.65 23.33 6.78
CA ARG A 80 -15.76 22.95 7.89
C ARG A 80 -16.51 22.17 8.97
N ALA A 81 -17.67 22.63 9.42
CA ALA A 81 -18.46 21.92 10.42
C ALA A 81 -18.86 20.52 9.95
N ALA A 82 -19.18 20.37 8.67
CA ALA A 82 -19.47 19.09 8.04
C ALA A 82 -18.22 18.18 7.95
N LEU A 83 -17.05 18.73 7.64
CA LEU A 83 -15.78 17.99 7.56
C LEU A 83 -15.28 17.52 8.93
N PHE A 84 -15.48 18.32 9.99
CA PHE A 84 -15.08 18.00 11.36
C PHE A 84 -16.22 17.38 12.19
N ASN A 85 -17.16 16.72 11.51
CA ASN A 85 -18.23 15.99 12.18
C ASN A 85 -17.66 14.78 12.94
N SER A 86 -18.00 14.66 14.23
CA SER A 86 -17.46 13.61 15.11
C SER A 86 -17.85 12.20 14.67
N ASP A 87 -19.07 12.00 14.17
CA ASP A 87 -19.51 10.68 13.69
C ASP A 87 -18.67 10.23 12.49
N LEU A 88 -18.37 11.15 11.57
CA LEU A 88 -17.53 10.84 10.41
C LEU A 88 -16.08 10.54 10.82
N GLN A 89 -15.56 11.29 11.79
CA GLN A 89 -14.24 11.05 12.36
C GLN A 89 -14.17 9.67 13.05
N ASP A 90 -15.18 9.30 13.85
CA ASP A 90 -15.24 8.01 14.53
C ASP A 90 -15.28 6.84 13.53
N ILE A 91 -16.07 6.97 12.46
CA ILE A 91 -16.12 5.97 11.37
C ILE A 91 -14.77 5.87 10.66
N PHE A 92 -14.14 7.01 10.38
CA PHE A 92 -12.81 7.04 9.76
C PHE A 92 -11.76 6.36 10.65
N ASP A 93 -11.73 6.68 11.95
CA ASP A 93 -10.76 6.14 12.91
C ASP A 93 -10.96 4.65 13.15
N LEU A 94 -12.20 4.16 13.23
CA LEU A 94 -12.51 2.73 13.27
C LEU A 94 -11.99 2.02 12.03
N ARG A 95 -12.13 2.63 10.85
CA ARG A 95 -11.64 2.02 9.61
C ARG A 95 -10.12 2.02 9.54
N VAL A 96 -9.49 3.10 9.99
CA VAL A 96 -8.03 3.16 10.13
C VAL A 96 -7.55 2.05 11.07
N HIS A 97 -8.21 1.87 12.21
CA HIS A 97 -7.88 0.83 13.18
C HIS A 97 -7.94 -0.56 12.53
N HIS A 98 -9.01 -0.87 11.80
CA HIS A 98 -9.14 -2.13 11.07
C HIS A 98 -8.03 -2.34 10.03
N PHE A 99 -7.66 -1.30 9.26
CA PHE A 99 -6.51 -1.39 8.35
C PHE A 99 -5.19 -1.60 9.11
N THR A 100 -5.02 -0.93 10.25
CA THR A 100 -3.83 -1.08 11.09
C THR A 100 -3.69 -2.51 11.61
N GLU A 101 -4.76 -3.11 12.12
CA GLU A 101 -4.78 -4.50 12.57
C GLU A 101 -4.45 -5.44 11.41
N THR A 102 -5.20 -5.33 10.30
CA THR A 102 -5.04 -6.20 9.13
C THR A 102 -3.62 -6.15 8.55
N LEU A 103 -3.06 -4.95 8.35
CA LEU A 103 -1.71 -4.79 7.82
C LEU A 103 -0.67 -5.32 8.80
N THR A 104 -0.85 -5.10 10.11
CA THR A 104 0.08 -5.59 11.14
C THR A 104 0.10 -7.11 11.17
N GLU A 105 -1.08 -7.75 11.15
CA GLU A 105 -1.22 -9.21 11.14
C GLU A 105 -0.61 -9.83 9.88
N LEU A 106 -0.92 -9.29 8.69
CA LEU A 106 -0.37 -9.77 7.43
C LEU A 106 1.15 -9.57 7.34
N CYS A 107 1.67 -8.42 7.78
CA CYS A 107 3.12 -8.20 7.85
C CYS A 107 3.80 -9.23 8.75
N ALA A 108 3.23 -9.50 9.92
CA ALA A 108 3.75 -10.48 10.85
C ALA A 108 3.65 -11.91 10.27
N ALA A 109 2.58 -12.24 9.56
CA ALA A 109 2.40 -13.54 8.91
C ALA A 109 3.41 -13.76 7.77
N VAL A 110 3.55 -12.78 6.86
CA VAL A 110 4.58 -12.80 5.80
C VAL A 110 5.96 -12.88 6.44
N GLY A 111 6.25 -12.07 7.46
CA GLY A 111 7.48 -12.15 8.25
C GLY A 111 7.76 -13.56 8.77
N ARG A 112 6.80 -14.22 9.43
CA ARG A 112 6.97 -15.60 9.92
C ARG A 112 7.20 -16.62 8.80
N CYS A 113 6.41 -16.60 7.72
CA CYS A 113 6.52 -17.58 6.63
C CYS A 113 7.82 -17.40 5.83
N THR A 114 8.25 -16.16 5.67
CA THR A 114 9.57 -15.82 5.12
C THR A 114 10.68 -15.91 6.16
N LYS A 115 10.40 -16.29 7.42
CA LYS A 115 11.34 -16.28 8.56
C LYS A 115 12.16 -14.98 8.68
N ASN A 116 11.51 -13.84 8.43
CA ASN A 116 12.07 -12.50 8.40
C ASN A 116 13.25 -12.34 7.42
N TYR A 117 13.27 -13.14 6.34
CA TYR A 117 14.37 -13.16 5.37
C TYR A 117 14.60 -11.77 4.77
N GLY A 118 15.83 -11.27 4.89
CA GLY A 118 16.31 -9.92 4.59
C GLY A 118 17.84 -9.84 4.74
N SER A 119 18.41 -8.81 5.36
CA SER A 119 19.84 -8.79 5.74
C SER A 119 20.07 -8.51 7.23
N GLN A 120 19.00 -8.46 8.02
CA GLN A 120 19.04 -7.83 9.35
C GLN A 120 19.02 -8.82 10.53
N THR A 121 18.76 -10.10 10.29
CA THR A 121 18.66 -11.12 11.36
C THR A 121 19.49 -12.35 11.00
N GLU A 122 19.99 -13.05 12.03
CA GLU A 122 20.74 -14.32 11.88
C GLU A 122 19.94 -15.40 11.14
N GLU A 123 18.61 -15.32 11.23
CA GLU A 123 17.67 -16.23 10.56
C GLU A 123 17.54 -15.96 9.06
N SER A 124 18.02 -14.81 8.57
CA SER A 124 17.97 -14.49 7.16
C SER A 124 18.98 -15.30 6.36
N TRP A 125 18.56 -15.82 5.20
CA TRP A 125 19.46 -16.57 4.33
C TRP A 125 20.63 -15.77 3.76
N LYS A 126 20.54 -14.43 3.70
CA LYS A 126 21.66 -13.57 3.28
C LYS A 126 22.63 -13.24 4.40
N TYR A 127 22.27 -13.49 5.66
CA TYR A 127 23.04 -13.06 6.82
C TYR A 127 24.47 -13.62 6.81
N CYS A 128 24.63 -14.88 6.42
CA CYS A 128 25.94 -15.54 6.35
C CYS A 128 26.64 -15.42 4.99
N ILE A 129 26.05 -14.70 4.02
CA ILE A 129 26.62 -14.56 2.67
C ILE A 129 27.53 -13.32 2.67
N LYS A 130 28.82 -13.54 2.48
CA LYS A 130 29.81 -12.46 2.34
C LYS A 130 29.61 -11.72 1.02
N GLU A 131 30.07 -10.46 0.94
CA GLU A 131 30.01 -9.67 -0.29
C GLU A 131 30.75 -10.33 -1.46
N ASP A 132 31.87 -11.01 -1.17
CA ASP A 132 32.71 -11.73 -2.11
C ASP A 132 32.35 -13.22 -2.26
N ALA A 133 31.21 -13.66 -1.73
CA ALA A 133 30.78 -15.04 -1.82
C ALA A 133 30.69 -15.51 -3.28
N SER A 134 31.18 -16.71 -3.53
CA SER A 134 31.07 -17.40 -4.81
C SER A 134 29.62 -17.79 -5.11
N LEU A 135 29.31 -18.03 -6.40
CA LEU A 135 27.99 -18.51 -6.80
C LEU A 135 27.66 -19.86 -6.12
N GLU A 136 28.64 -20.76 -6.03
CA GLU A 136 28.49 -22.06 -5.39
C GLU A 136 28.13 -21.93 -3.90
N GLU A 137 28.76 -20.99 -3.18
CA GLU A 137 28.42 -20.69 -1.79
C GLU A 137 27.00 -20.15 -1.66
N VAL A 138 26.61 -19.19 -2.52
CA VAL A 138 25.26 -18.62 -2.54
C VAL A 138 24.20 -19.70 -2.78
N LEU A 139 24.41 -20.57 -3.78
CA LEU A 139 23.49 -21.66 -4.10
C LEU A 139 23.41 -22.70 -2.97
N SER A 140 24.53 -23.00 -2.31
CA SER A 140 24.59 -23.90 -1.15
C SER A 140 23.82 -23.35 0.05
N VAL A 141 23.93 -22.04 0.32
CA VAL A 141 23.16 -21.38 1.38
C VAL A 141 21.69 -21.34 1.03
N ALA A 142 21.33 -20.99 -0.21
CA ALA A 142 19.94 -20.97 -0.68
C ALA A 142 19.24 -22.32 -0.49
N ALA A 143 19.91 -23.43 -0.85
CA ALA A 143 19.37 -24.78 -0.67
C ALA A 143 19.09 -25.16 0.80
N LYS A 144 19.87 -24.61 1.74
CA LYS A 144 19.67 -24.85 3.19
C LYS A 144 18.58 -23.98 3.80
N THR A 145 18.19 -22.91 3.12
CA THR A 145 17.40 -21.83 3.71
C THR A 145 16.12 -21.59 2.92
N ILE A 146 16.21 -21.12 1.67
CA ILE A 146 15.06 -20.78 0.82
C ILE A 146 14.22 -22.02 0.50
N ASP A 147 14.87 -23.15 0.21
CA ASP A 147 14.15 -24.39 -0.14
C ASP A 147 13.36 -24.99 1.02
N THR A 148 13.57 -24.50 2.25
CA THR A 148 12.79 -24.90 3.44
C THR A 148 11.52 -24.07 3.63
N ILE A 149 11.29 -23.05 2.80
CA ILE A 149 10.12 -22.16 2.89
C ILE A 149 8.95 -22.77 2.13
N ASP A 150 7.75 -22.67 2.70
CA ASP A 150 6.52 -22.92 1.96
C ASP A 150 6.26 -21.76 0.97
N GLY A 151 6.70 -21.95 -0.27
CA GLY A 151 6.53 -20.97 -1.33
C GLY A 151 5.07 -20.71 -1.72
N LYS A 152 4.15 -21.68 -1.49
CA LYS A 152 2.72 -21.48 -1.78
C LYS A 152 2.07 -20.58 -0.74
N GLU A 153 2.35 -20.86 0.53
CA GLU A 153 1.83 -20.04 1.62
C GLU A 153 2.41 -18.63 1.60
N THR A 154 3.71 -18.50 1.31
CA THR A 154 4.36 -17.20 1.14
C THR A 154 3.73 -16.39 0.00
N LEU A 155 3.42 -17.04 -1.12
CA LEU A 155 2.74 -16.39 -2.25
C LEU A 155 1.35 -15.91 -1.85
N ARG A 156 0.53 -16.78 -1.25
CA ARG A 156 -0.82 -16.45 -0.79
C ARG A 156 -0.83 -15.24 0.14
N LEU A 157 0.01 -15.26 1.18
CA LEU A 157 0.09 -14.16 2.15
C LEU A 157 0.65 -12.86 1.52
N SER A 158 1.60 -12.97 0.58
CA SER A 158 2.11 -11.81 -0.15
C SER A 158 1.05 -11.17 -1.04
N ASP A 159 0.17 -11.97 -1.65
CA ASP A 159 -0.93 -11.46 -2.47
C ASP A 159 -2.00 -10.79 -1.59
N GLU A 160 -2.36 -11.41 -0.46
CA GLU A 160 -3.25 -10.81 0.56
C GLU A 160 -2.70 -9.48 1.11
N LEU A 161 -1.40 -9.41 1.40
CA LEU A 161 -0.74 -8.17 1.81
C LEU A 161 -0.78 -7.11 0.70
N THR A 162 -0.68 -7.52 -0.57
CA THR A 162 -0.79 -6.61 -1.72
C THR A 162 -2.18 -5.97 -1.78
N GLU A 163 -3.23 -6.79 -1.69
CA GLU A 163 -4.61 -6.32 -1.72
C GLU A 163 -4.92 -5.39 -0.53
N ALA A 164 -4.49 -5.76 0.68
CA ALA A 164 -4.67 -4.93 1.86
C ALA A 164 -3.93 -3.59 1.78
N LEU A 165 -2.69 -3.59 1.25
CA LEU A 165 -1.91 -2.38 0.99
C LEU A 165 -2.62 -1.44 0.01
N ASP A 166 -3.09 -1.98 -1.11
CA ASP A 166 -3.76 -1.19 -2.13
C ASP A 166 -5.09 -0.63 -1.62
N ALA A 167 -5.84 -1.40 -0.84
CA ALA A 167 -7.06 -0.95 -0.18
C ALA A 167 -6.80 0.18 0.83
N ALA A 168 -5.81 0.02 1.72
CA ALA A 168 -5.46 1.03 2.73
C ALA A 168 -4.94 2.32 2.08
N LYS A 169 -4.07 2.20 1.06
CA LYS A 169 -3.57 3.35 0.29
C LYS A 169 -4.70 4.08 -0.42
N THR A 170 -5.56 3.34 -1.11
CA THR A 170 -6.72 3.91 -1.82
C THR A 170 -7.67 4.62 -0.85
N PHE A 171 -7.86 4.09 0.35
CA PHE A 171 -8.66 4.71 1.40
C PHE A 171 -8.07 6.05 1.87
N ILE A 172 -6.77 6.08 2.22
CA ILE A 172 -6.08 7.31 2.60
C ILE A 172 -6.07 8.33 1.45
N ASP A 173 -5.81 7.89 0.21
CA ASP A 173 -5.79 8.76 -0.96
C ASP A 173 -7.16 9.41 -1.22
N LYS A 174 -8.27 8.78 -0.83
CA LYS A 174 -9.61 9.37 -0.96
C LYS A 174 -10.01 10.26 0.21
N SER A 175 -9.32 10.14 1.34
CA SER A 175 -9.67 10.82 2.58
C SER A 175 -9.24 12.29 2.60
N PHE A 176 -10.04 13.13 3.23
CA PHE A 176 -9.63 14.46 3.71
C PHE A 176 -8.79 14.36 4.99
N PHE A 177 -9.12 13.41 5.87
CA PHE A 177 -8.44 13.19 7.14
C PHE A 177 -7.03 12.64 6.91
N GLN A 178 -6.05 13.26 7.57
CA GLN A 178 -4.66 12.81 7.57
C GLN A 178 -4.44 11.82 8.71
N HIS A 179 -3.87 10.65 8.42
CA HIS A 179 -3.49 9.67 9.45
C HIS A 179 -2.05 9.21 9.28
N ALA A 180 -1.11 9.97 9.87
CA ALA A 180 0.32 9.74 9.73
C ALA A 180 0.75 8.32 10.13
N GLY A 181 0.16 7.77 11.20
CA GLY A 181 0.49 6.40 11.65
C GLY A 181 0.10 5.31 10.64
N LEU A 182 -0.98 5.49 9.87
CA LEU A 182 -1.38 4.52 8.85
C LEU A 182 -0.50 4.67 7.60
N MET A 183 -0.15 5.90 7.22
CA MET A 183 0.80 6.15 6.13
C MET A 183 2.17 5.53 6.40
N GLU A 184 2.69 5.68 7.62
CA GLU A 184 3.94 5.04 8.03
C GLU A 184 3.83 3.51 7.96
N LEU A 185 2.73 2.94 8.46
CA LEU A 185 2.49 1.51 8.41
C LEU A 185 2.40 0.98 6.98
N ILE A 186 1.72 1.69 6.06
CA ILE A 186 1.68 1.37 4.63
C ILE A 186 3.11 1.34 4.07
N GLY A 187 3.94 2.32 4.42
CA GLY A 187 5.36 2.35 4.03
C GLY A 187 6.13 1.11 4.51
N ARG A 188 5.99 0.73 5.78
CA ARG A 188 6.64 -0.46 6.35
C ARG A 188 6.13 -1.76 5.71
N ALA A 189 4.81 -1.89 5.56
CA ALA A 189 4.18 -3.03 4.91
C ALA A 189 4.63 -3.19 3.44
N LYS A 190 4.81 -2.07 2.73
CA LYS A 190 5.36 -2.06 1.37
C LYS A 190 6.80 -2.60 1.32
N VAL A 191 7.63 -2.30 2.31
CA VAL A 191 8.99 -2.87 2.42
C VAL A 191 8.92 -4.38 2.61
N VAL A 192 8.04 -4.88 3.48
CA VAL A 192 7.84 -6.33 3.69
C VAL A 192 7.43 -7.02 2.38
N GLN A 193 6.47 -6.45 1.66
CA GLN A 193 6.02 -6.95 0.36
C GLN A 193 7.16 -6.96 -0.69
N ASP A 194 7.92 -5.87 -0.81
CA ASP A 194 9.05 -5.78 -1.75
C ASP A 194 10.12 -6.84 -1.44
N THR A 195 10.42 -7.06 -0.15
CA THR A 195 11.37 -8.08 0.30
C THR A 195 10.88 -9.50 0.01
N ALA A 196 9.59 -9.79 0.25
CA ALA A 196 9.00 -11.10 -0.06
C ALA A 196 9.05 -11.42 -1.57
N ARG A 197 8.81 -10.41 -2.44
CA ARG A 197 8.95 -10.55 -3.89
C ARG A 197 10.40 -10.79 -4.31
N ALA A 198 11.36 -10.08 -3.70
CA ALA A 198 12.78 -10.29 -3.95
C ALA A 198 13.22 -11.71 -3.56
N LEU A 199 12.79 -12.19 -2.40
CA LEU A 199 13.05 -13.55 -1.94
C LEU A 199 12.52 -14.60 -2.93
N ARG A 200 11.29 -14.43 -3.42
CA ARG A 200 10.72 -15.33 -4.43
C ARG A 200 11.56 -15.36 -5.70
N CYS A 201 12.00 -14.19 -6.17
CA CYS A 201 12.88 -14.08 -7.32
C CYS A 201 14.20 -14.82 -7.09
N GLU A 202 14.84 -14.62 -5.94
CA GLU A 202 16.09 -15.28 -5.58
C GLU A 202 15.95 -16.80 -5.43
N GLY A 203 14.85 -17.27 -4.83
CA GLY A 203 14.56 -18.69 -4.73
C GLY A 203 14.38 -19.34 -6.11
N LEU A 204 13.64 -18.69 -7.00
CA LEU A 204 13.43 -19.20 -8.36
C LEU A 204 14.70 -19.15 -9.21
N LEU A 205 15.51 -18.10 -9.09
CA LEU A 205 16.82 -18.03 -9.75
C LEU A 205 17.78 -19.09 -9.22
N SER A 206 17.88 -19.25 -7.89
CA SER A 206 18.73 -20.26 -7.26
C SER A 206 18.33 -21.66 -7.70
N PHE A 207 17.03 -21.97 -7.64
CA PHE A 207 16.50 -23.23 -8.15
C PHE A 207 16.85 -23.45 -9.62
N ALA A 208 16.62 -22.47 -10.49
CA ALA A 208 16.88 -22.61 -11.91
C ALA A 208 18.38 -22.81 -12.22
N LEU A 209 19.27 -22.12 -11.51
CA LEU A 209 20.71 -22.26 -11.67
C LEU A 209 21.23 -23.64 -11.24
N GLN A 210 20.57 -24.29 -10.28
CA GLN A 210 20.88 -25.67 -9.87
C GLN A 210 20.27 -26.74 -10.80
N VAL A 211 19.26 -26.42 -11.60
CA VAL A 211 18.65 -27.37 -12.55
C VAL A 211 19.60 -27.64 -13.72
N THR A 212 20.15 -28.85 -13.78
CA THR A 212 21.07 -29.30 -14.84
C THR A 212 20.40 -30.13 -15.95
N SER A 213 19.24 -30.73 -15.67
CA SER A 213 18.62 -31.75 -16.55
C SER A 213 17.66 -31.19 -17.61
N ASN A 214 17.07 -30.01 -17.39
CA ASN A 214 16.07 -29.43 -18.30
C ASN A 214 16.39 -27.97 -18.64
N LYS A 215 17.15 -27.79 -19.73
CA LYS A 215 17.60 -26.46 -20.20
C LYS A 215 16.43 -25.54 -20.56
N GLN A 216 15.36 -26.06 -21.16
CA GLN A 216 14.19 -25.23 -21.54
C GLN A 216 13.48 -24.67 -20.30
N ARG A 217 13.25 -25.52 -19.29
CA ARG A 217 12.63 -25.09 -18.03
C ARG A 217 13.50 -24.09 -17.28
N LYS A 218 14.82 -24.34 -17.21
CA LYS A 218 15.79 -23.39 -16.64
C LYS A 218 15.68 -22.02 -17.30
N LEU A 219 15.78 -21.96 -18.63
CA LEU A 219 15.71 -20.71 -19.39
C LEU A 219 14.37 -19.99 -19.22
N ALA A 220 13.25 -20.73 -19.15
CA ALA A 220 11.93 -20.14 -18.94
C ALA A 220 11.84 -19.43 -17.58
N ILE A 221 12.31 -20.07 -16.50
CA ILE A 221 12.32 -19.48 -15.16
C ILE A 221 13.25 -18.27 -15.13
N VAL A 222 14.49 -18.42 -15.61
CA VAL A 222 15.47 -17.32 -15.64
C VAL A 222 14.93 -16.11 -16.39
N ARG A 223 14.37 -16.30 -17.59
CA ARG A 223 13.79 -15.19 -18.38
C ARG A 223 12.61 -14.53 -17.68
N SER A 224 11.74 -15.31 -17.05
CA SER A 224 10.62 -14.76 -16.28
C SER A 224 11.12 -13.87 -15.14
N GLN A 225 12.08 -14.36 -14.34
CA GLN A 225 12.58 -13.62 -13.18
C GLN A 225 13.42 -12.40 -13.58
N LEU A 226 14.24 -12.49 -14.62
CA LEU A 226 14.93 -11.32 -15.19
C LEU A 226 13.95 -10.30 -15.79
N GLY A 227 12.81 -10.77 -16.31
CA GLY A 227 11.69 -9.94 -16.74
C GLY A 227 11.07 -9.15 -15.59
N ASP A 228 10.84 -9.80 -14.44
CA ASP A 228 10.32 -9.14 -13.24
C ASP A 228 11.26 -8.05 -12.71
N VAL A 229 12.58 -8.30 -12.76
CA VAL A 229 13.61 -7.31 -12.39
C VAL A 229 13.66 -6.15 -13.39
N SER A 230 13.73 -6.46 -14.69
CA SER A 230 13.82 -5.46 -15.75
C SER A 230 12.54 -4.61 -15.86
N GLY A 231 11.39 -5.22 -15.57
CA GLY A 231 10.07 -4.58 -15.48
C GLY A 231 9.86 -3.80 -14.18
N LYS A 232 10.84 -3.75 -13.27
CA LYS A 232 10.79 -3.06 -11.97
C LYS A 232 9.73 -3.59 -11.01
N ALA A 233 9.21 -4.79 -11.24
CA ALA A 233 8.34 -5.48 -10.28
C ALA A 233 9.15 -5.94 -9.04
N VAL A 234 10.44 -6.23 -9.26
CA VAL A 234 11.45 -6.52 -8.23
C VAL A 234 12.61 -5.54 -8.39
N LYS A 235 13.03 -4.89 -7.30
CA LYS A 235 14.18 -4.00 -7.32
C LYS A 235 15.47 -4.82 -7.44
N GLU A 236 16.28 -4.53 -8.45
CA GLU A 236 17.56 -5.21 -8.67
C GLU A 236 18.48 -5.14 -7.44
N SER A 237 18.48 -4.00 -6.73
CA SER A 237 19.28 -3.79 -5.51
C SER A 237 18.89 -4.71 -4.34
N LEU A 238 17.76 -5.40 -4.42
CA LEU A 238 17.32 -6.37 -3.40
C LEU A 238 17.77 -7.79 -3.73
N ILE A 239 18.39 -8.03 -4.88
CA ILE A 239 18.80 -9.35 -5.35
C ILE A 239 20.32 -9.47 -5.26
N LEU A 240 20.83 -10.63 -4.83
CA LEU A 240 22.27 -10.88 -4.80
C LEU A 240 22.88 -10.75 -6.21
N PRO A 241 23.95 -9.94 -6.40
CA PRO A 241 24.59 -9.74 -7.69
C PRO A 241 25.04 -11.05 -8.35
N GLN A 242 25.56 -12.01 -7.58
CA GLN A 242 26.01 -13.32 -8.05
C GLN A 242 24.90 -14.08 -8.79
N LEU A 243 23.67 -14.05 -8.25
CA LEU A 243 22.52 -14.70 -8.88
C LEU A 243 22.12 -14.01 -10.18
N LEU A 244 22.15 -12.67 -10.20
CA LEU A 244 21.81 -11.89 -11.39
C LEU A 244 22.83 -12.07 -12.51
N GLU A 245 24.12 -12.04 -12.19
CA GLU A 245 25.20 -12.23 -13.15
C GLU A 245 25.13 -13.63 -13.79
N ALA A 246 24.96 -14.66 -12.96
CA ALA A 246 24.78 -16.04 -13.43
C ALA A 246 23.51 -16.18 -14.29
N ALA A 247 22.38 -15.64 -13.84
CA ALA A 247 21.12 -15.66 -14.59
C ALA A 247 21.24 -14.95 -15.96
N ARG A 248 21.94 -13.81 -16.01
CA ARG A 248 22.21 -13.07 -17.26
C ARG A 248 23.12 -13.86 -18.20
N ALA A 249 24.08 -14.62 -17.68
CA ALA A 249 24.95 -15.47 -18.49
C ALA A 249 24.18 -16.62 -19.17
N GLU A 250 23.12 -17.13 -18.55
CA GLU A 250 22.30 -18.21 -19.15
C GLU A 250 21.47 -17.77 -20.36
N VAL A 251 21.16 -16.48 -20.48
CA VAL A 251 20.31 -15.94 -21.55
C VAL A 251 21.09 -15.25 -22.67
N LYS A 252 22.41 -15.15 -22.54
CA LYS A 252 23.33 -14.71 -23.60
C LYS A 252 23.62 -15.88 -24.56
#